data_AF-A0AAN7PIW4-F1
#
_entry.id   AF-A0AAN7PIW4-F1
#
_cell.length_a   1.000
_cell.length_b   1.000
_cell.length_c   1.000
_cell.angle_alpha   90.00
_cell.angle_beta   90.00
_cell.angle_gamma   90.00
#
_symmetry.space_group_name_H-M   'P 1'
#
loop_
_entity.id
_entity.type
_entity.pdbx_description
1 polymer ?
#
loop_
_entity_poly.entity_id
_entity_poly.type
_entity_poly.pdbx_seq_one_letter_code
_entity_poly.pdbx_strand_id
1 'polypeptide(L)'
;MKGYDGAFVLKGLLKSANAWNPKIISTGTKLMSINCDGNIKFIDSINYMPMPLSKLPKTFNFSGGKGYFPHFFNTLDNQNYVGLIPPAHYYGCDEMSISMRKDFLNWYEQQVQNNVIFNFQLEIVKYCIEDVNILRKACLEFWTRFTTSNGVDPFRESCTIAGACNAVYRRNFLQENSIGLIPPNGYRMADKQSTIAIKWLLWLEHSLGIKIQHSGNNREVRLKEGF
;
A
#
# COMPACT_ATOMS: atom_id res chain seq x y z
N MET A 1 -5.41 3.35 -4.55
CA MET A 1 -5.84 4.20 -3.40
C MET A 1 -4.70 5.08 -2.86
N LYS A 2 -3.48 4.55 -2.70
CA LYS A 2 -2.27 5.27 -2.30
C LYS A 2 -2.05 6.47 -3.23
N GLY A 3 -2.22 7.66 -2.66
CA GLY A 3 -1.83 8.93 -3.27
C GLY A 3 -2.88 9.63 -4.14
N TYR A 4 -3.95 8.94 -4.59
CA TYR A 4 -4.96 9.56 -5.47
C TYR A 4 -6.40 9.24 -5.05
N ASP A 5 -6.95 8.06 -5.42
CA ASP A 5 -8.38 7.77 -5.30
C ASP A 5 -8.92 7.83 -3.86
N GLY A 6 -8.08 7.48 -2.87
CA GLY A 6 -8.49 7.44 -1.47
C GLY A 6 -8.96 8.78 -0.94
N ALA A 7 -8.36 9.87 -1.42
CA ALA A 7 -8.75 11.21 -1.00
C ALA A 7 -10.17 11.56 -1.50
N PHE A 8 -10.51 11.15 -2.72
CA PHE A 8 -11.84 11.36 -3.28
C PHE A 8 -12.90 10.50 -2.59
N VAL A 9 -12.59 9.22 -2.35
CA VAL A 9 -13.47 8.31 -1.60
C VAL A 9 -13.72 8.85 -0.20
N LEU A 10 -12.66 9.21 0.53
CA LEU A 10 -12.78 9.76 1.87
C LEU A 10 -13.56 11.08 1.88
N LYS A 11 -13.28 12.00 0.95
CA LYS A 11 -14.03 13.25 0.80
C LYS A 11 -15.52 12.98 0.56
N GLY A 12 -15.86 11.98 -0.24
CA GLY A 12 -17.23 11.54 -0.47
C GLY A 12 -17.90 11.04 0.80
N LEU A 13 -17.22 10.15 1.55
CA LEU A 13 -17.73 9.58 2.80
C LEU A 13 -17.93 10.63 3.90
N LEU A 14 -17.02 11.60 4.00
CA LEU A 14 -17.08 12.66 5.01
C LEU A 14 -18.26 13.63 4.81
N LYS A 15 -18.82 13.75 3.59
CA LYS A 15 -20.05 14.53 3.36
C LYS A 15 -21.25 13.99 4.14
N SER A 16 -21.23 12.68 4.43
CA SER A 16 -22.27 11.99 5.19
C SER A 16 -21.64 11.20 6.34
N ALA A 17 -20.70 11.81 7.07
CA ALA A 17 -19.87 11.12 8.07
C ALA A 17 -20.69 10.32 9.10
N ASN A 18 -21.85 10.84 9.53
CA ASN A 18 -22.75 10.18 10.48
C ASN A 18 -23.34 8.85 9.96
N ALA A 19 -23.35 8.62 8.64
CA ALA A 19 -23.88 7.41 8.03
C ALA A 19 -22.83 6.31 7.80
N TRP A 20 -21.53 6.65 7.84
CA TRP A 20 -20.47 5.73 7.41
C TRP A 20 -19.34 5.51 8.44
N ASN A 21 -19.17 6.45 9.38
CA ASN A 21 -18.17 6.42 10.45
C ASN A 21 -16.80 5.84 10.02
N PRO A 22 -16.11 6.47 9.04
CA PRO A 22 -14.96 5.88 8.38
C PRO A 22 -13.75 5.77 9.32
N LYS A 23 -13.25 4.55 9.54
CA LYS A 23 -11.99 4.26 10.23
C LYS A 23 -10.87 4.10 9.22
N ILE A 24 -9.81 4.89 9.38
CA ILE A 24 -8.73 5.00 8.40
C ILE A 24 -7.45 4.36 8.94
N ILE A 25 -6.77 3.60 8.07
CA ILE A 25 -5.38 3.17 8.30
C ILE A 25 -4.50 3.86 7.26
N SER A 26 -3.40 4.47 7.72
CA SER A 26 -2.47 5.23 6.88
C SER A 26 -1.02 4.84 7.13
N THR A 27 -0.15 5.14 6.16
CA THR A 27 1.31 5.07 6.31
C THR A 27 1.89 6.39 5.82
N GLY A 28 2.26 7.25 6.77
CA GLY A 28 2.50 8.67 6.48
C GLY A 28 1.24 9.31 5.91
N THR A 29 1.36 10.01 4.78
CA THR A 29 0.25 10.66 4.07
C THR A 29 -0.57 9.72 3.18
N LYS A 30 -0.16 8.45 3.05
CA LYS A 30 -0.80 7.49 2.14
C LYS A 30 -1.89 6.70 2.86
N LEU A 31 -3.12 6.78 2.34
CA LEU A 31 -4.26 5.97 2.80
C LEU A 31 -4.07 4.51 2.38
N MET A 32 -4.10 3.60 3.36
CA MET A 32 -3.92 2.16 3.17
C MET A 32 -5.26 1.43 3.09
N SER A 33 -6.19 1.79 3.97
CA SER A 33 -7.55 1.26 3.98
C SER A 33 -8.52 2.24 4.64
N ILE A 34 -9.79 2.14 4.25
CA ILE A 34 -10.91 2.86 4.85
C ILE A 34 -11.97 1.82 5.17
N ASN A 35 -12.37 1.71 6.44
CA ASN A 35 -13.38 0.78 6.90
C ASN A 35 -14.61 1.56 7.38
N CYS A 36 -15.76 1.29 6.79
CA CYS A 36 -17.03 1.93 7.12
C CYS A 36 -17.91 0.92 7.85
N ASP A 37 -18.15 1.16 9.15
CA ASP A 37 -19.00 0.35 10.04
C ASP A 37 -18.78 -1.17 10.00
N GLY A 38 -17.58 -1.64 9.62
CA GLY A 38 -17.26 -3.06 9.48
C GLY A 38 -17.88 -3.75 8.26
N ASN A 39 -18.75 -3.06 7.51
CA ASN A 39 -19.49 -3.62 6.37
C ASN A 39 -18.76 -3.40 5.05
N ILE A 40 -18.11 -2.25 4.87
CA ILE A 40 -17.41 -1.89 3.64
C ILE A 40 -15.96 -1.56 3.96
N LYS A 41 -15.05 -2.27 3.31
CA LYS A 41 -13.60 -2.04 3.43
C LYS A 41 -13.04 -1.65 2.07
N PHE A 42 -12.62 -0.41 1.94
CA PHE A 42 -11.79 0.03 0.82
C PHE A 42 -10.35 -0.37 1.10
N ILE A 43 -9.73 -1.06 0.15
CA ILE A 43 -8.33 -1.46 0.19
C ILE A 43 -7.65 -1.12 -1.13
N ASP A 44 -6.32 -1.11 -1.12
CA ASP A 44 -5.54 -0.87 -2.32
C ASP A 44 -4.90 -2.16 -2.84
N SER A 45 -5.22 -2.54 -4.08
CA SER A 45 -4.65 -3.72 -4.73
C SER A 45 -3.13 -3.63 -4.84
N ILE A 46 -2.54 -2.43 -4.94
CA ILE A 46 -1.08 -2.26 -5.05
C ILE A 46 -0.33 -2.70 -3.79
N ASN A 47 -1.02 -2.74 -2.63
CA ASN A 47 -0.44 -3.23 -1.39
C ASN A 47 -0.29 -4.76 -1.37
N TYR A 48 -0.95 -5.45 -2.31
CA TYR A 48 -0.90 -6.90 -2.46
C TYR A 48 -0.12 -7.31 -3.71
N MET A 49 -0.32 -6.58 -4.81
CA MET A 49 0.28 -6.82 -6.11
C MET A 49 1.01 -5.55 -6.56
N PRO A 50 2.27 -5.32 -6.14
CA PRO A 50 3.01 -4.08 -6.40
C PRO A 50 3.56 -4.04 -7.83
N MET A 51 2.67 -4.12 -8.82
CA MET A 51 3.02 -4.10 -10.23
C MET A 51 1.96 -3.36 -11.07
N PRO A 52 2.33 -2.85 -12.27
CA PRO A 52 1.39 -2.20 -13.16
C PRO A 52 0.26 -3.14 -13.61
N LEU A 53 -0.92 -2.57 -13.85
CA LEU A 53 -2.10 -3.28 -14.32
C LEU A 53 -1.84 -4.09 -15.61
N SER A 54 -1.04 -3.54 -16.53
CA SER A 54 -0.67 -4.20 -17.79
C SER A 54 0.16 -5.48 -17.61
N LYS A 55 0.81 -5.67 -16.46
CA LYS A 55 1.58 -6.89 -16.15
C LYS A 55 0.76 -7.99 -15.49
N LEU A 56 -0.44 -7.69 -14.98
CA LEU A 56 -1.25 -8.67 -14.25
C LEU A 56 -1.70 -9.86 -15.12
N PRO A 57 -2.19 -9.67 -16.36
CA PRO A 57 -2.62 -10.80 -17.19
C PRO A 57 -1.50 -11.83 -17.41
N LYS A 58 -0.30 -11.35 -17.73
CA LYS A 58 0.89 -12.20 -17.90
C LYS A 58 1.31 -12.87 -16.59
N THR A 59 1.25 -12.16 -15.47
CA THR A 59 1.69 -12.67 -14.17
C THR A 59 0.77 -13.80 -13.65
N PHE A 60 -0.54 -13.65 -13.83
CA PHE A 60 -1.51 -14.64 -13.38
C PHE A 60 -1.93 -15.62 -14.48
N ASN A 61 -1.38 -15.49 -15.69
CA ASN A 61 -1.64 -16.36 -16.83
C ASN A 61 -3.12 -16.41 -17.26
N PHE A 62 -3.77 -15.25 -17.32
CA PHE A 62 -5.14 -15.13 -17.85
C PHE A 62 -5.18 -14.27 -19.11
N SER A 63 -6.18 -14.52 -19.96
CA SER A 63 -6.37 -13.77 -21.20
C SER A 63 -6.83 -12.34 -20.94
N GLY A 64 -6.18 -11.41 -21.64
CA GLY A 64 -6.43 -9.98 -21.58
C GLY A 64 -5.14 -9.19 -21.76
N GLY A 65 -5.27 -7.95 -22.18
CA GLY A 65 -4.15 -7.02 -22.33
C GLY A 65 -4.66 -5.62 -22.07
N LYS A 66 -3.86 -4.78 -21.43
CA LYS A 66 -4.24 -3.38 -21.26
C LYS A 66 -4.18 -2.70 -22.63
N GLY A 67 -5.32 -2.19 -23.10
CA GLY A 67 -5.38 -1.37 -24.32
C GLY A 67 -4.67 -0.02 -24.17
N TYR A 68 -4.55 0.71 -25.29
CA TYR A 68 -3.99 2.06 -25.31
C TYR A 68 -5.10 3.10 -25.30
N PHE A 69 -5.02 4.09 -24.40
CA PHE A 69 -5.98 5.18 -24.31
C PHE A 69 -5.26 6.54 -24.34
N PRO A 70 -5.79 7.53 -25.08
CA PRO A 70 -5.15 8.84 -25.22
C PRO A 70 -5.38 9.70 -23.97
N HIS A 71 -4.60 9.48 -22.92
CA HIS A 71 -4.77 10.13 -21.62
C HIS A 71 -4.76 11.67 -21.70
N PHE A 72 -3.88 12.25 -22.53
CA PHE A 72 -3.80 13.71 -22.68
C PHE A 72 -4.92 14.28 -23.56
N PHE A 73 -5.66 13.43 -24.27
CA PHE A 73 -6.81 13.85 -25.07
C PHE A 73 -8.09 13.97 -24.24
N ASN A 74 -8.08 13.45 -23.00
CA ASN A 74 -9.20 13.55 -22.07
C ASN A 74 -9.33 14.97 -21.49
N THR A 75 -9.85 15.88 -22.30
CA THR A 75 -10.17 17.27 -21.94
C THR A 75 -11.68 17.51 -22.07
N LEU A 76 -12.17 18.60 -21.49
CA LEU A 76 -13.59 18.99 -21.61
C LEU A 76 -14.00 19.22 -23.07
N ASP A 77 -13.11 19.82 -23.87
CA ASP A 77 -13.37 20.14 -25.27
C ASP A 77 -13.52 18.88 -26.15
N ASN A 78 -12.84 17.79 -25.77
CA ASN A 78 -12.80 16.55 -26.56
C ASN A 78 -13.86 15.51 -26.14
N GLN A 79 -14.70 15.80 -25.13
CA GLN A 79 -15.67 14.81 -24.60
C GLN A 79 -16.68 14.30 -25.63
N ASN A 80 -16.99 15.11 -26.65
CA ASN A 80 -17.92 14.77 -27.74
C ASN A 80 -17.19 14.44 -29.05
N TYR A 81 -15.88 14.23 -29.01
CA TYR A 81 -15.08 13.97 -30.20
C TYR A 81 -15.44 12.62 -30.84
N VAL A 82 -15.74 12.67 -32.14
CA VAL A 82 -15.90 11.52 -33.01
C VAL A 82 -15.13 11.79 -34.29
N GLY A 83 -14.11 10.99 -34.58
CA GLY A 83 -13.25 11.23 -35.73
C GLY A 83 -12.15 10.19 -35.85
N LEU A 84 -11.06 10.53 -36.53
CA LEU A 84 -9.88 9.65 -36.60
C LEU A 84 -9.23 9.50 -35.23
N ILE A 85 -8.42 8.46 -35.08
CA ILE A 85 -7.66 8.23 -33.85
C ILE A 85 -6.82 9.47 -33.47
N PRO A 86 -6.80 9.89 -32.18
CA PRO A 86 -6.00 11.03 -31.75
C PRO A 86 -4.51 10.85 -32.08
N PRO A 87 -3.76 11.94 -32.31
CA PRO A 87 -2.32 11.86 -32.51
C PRO A 87 -1.57 11.08 -31.42
N ALA A 88 -0.51 10.36 -31.82
CA ALA A 88 0.28 9.49 -30.93
C ALA A 88 0.78 10.17 -29.63
N HIS A 89 1.10 11.47 -29.66
CA HIS A 89 1.57 12.18 -28.47
C HIS A 89 0.52 12.22 -27.35
N TYR A 90 -0.77 12.18 -27.68
CA TYR A 90 -1.85 12.16 -26.67
C TYR A 90 -1.90 10.88 -25.83
N TYR A 91 -1.21 9.83 -26.26
CA TYR A 91 -1.11 8.55 -25.55
C TYR A 91 0.09 8.49 -24.58
N GLY A 92 0.93 9.53 -24.54
CA GLY A 92 2.15 9.53 -23.73
C GLY A 92 3.21 8.57 -24.23
N CYS A 93 3.33 8.42 -25.56
CA CYS A 93 4.31 7.54 -26.19
C CYS A 93 5.78 7.85 -25.80
N ASP A 94 6.06 9.09 -25.40
CA ASP A 94 7.38 9.52 -24.95
C ASP A 94 7.73 9.08 -23.52
N GLU A 95 6.73 8.76 -22.70
CA GLU A 95 6.92 8.25 -21.34
C GLU A 95 7.04 6.71 -21.29
N MET A 96 6.77 6.04 -22.41
CA MET A 96 6.83 4.59 -22.51
C MET A 96 8.26 4.08 -22.59
N SER A 97 8.50 2.90 -22.01
CA SER A 97 9.75 2.17 -22.25
C SER A 97 9.94 1.85 -23.73
N ILE A 98 11.19 1.69 -24.19
CA ILE A 98 11.52 1.43 -25.61
C ILE A 98 10.71 0.27 -26.19
N SER A 99 10.59 -0.84 -25.44
CA SER A 99 9.80 -2.00 -25.88
C SER A 99 8.32 -1.67 -26.01
N MET A 100 7.72 -1.02 -25.01
CA MET A 100 6.29 -0.67 -25.03
C MET A 100 5.98 0.37 -26.12
N ARG A 101 6.88 1.33 -26.34
CA ARG A 101 6.75 2.33 -27.39
C ARG A 101 6.71 1.68 -28.78
N LYS A 102 7.56 0.68 -29.01
CA LYS A 102 7.56 -0.07 -30.28
C LYS A 102 6.23 -0.79 -30.51
N ASP A 103 5.73 -1.50 -29.50
CA ASP A 103 4.45 -2.20 -29.58
C ASP A 103 3.27 -1.23 -29.79
N PHE A 104 3.31 -0.07 -29.13
CA PHE A 104 2.34 1.01 -29.30
C PHE A 104 2.35 1.58 -30.72
N LEU A 105 3.52 1.91 -31.28
CA LEU A 105 3.63 2.51 -32.62
C LEU A 105 3.11 1.55 -33.69
N ASN A 106 3.45 0.25 -33.58
CA ASN A 106 2.92 -0.77 -34.49
C ASN A 106 1.38 -0.84 -34.44
N TRP A 107 0.81 -0.83 -33.23
CA TRP A 107 -0.65 -0.79 -33.06
C TRP A 107 -1.26 0.49 -33.64
N TYR A 108 -0.65 1.65 -33.36
CA TYR A 108 -1.12 2.95 -33.79
C TYR A 108 -1.14 3.10 -35.32
N GLU A 109 -0.06 2.70 -35.98
CA GLU A 109 0.03 2.69 -37.45
C GLU A 109 -1.07 1.83 -38.07
N GLN A 110 -1.37 0.66 -37.50
CA GLN A 110 -2.48 -0.18 -37.94
C GLN A 110 -3.84 0.50 -37.76
N GLN A 111 -4.08 1.20 -36.64
CA GLN A 111 -5.34 1.92 -36.43
C GLN A 111 -5.52 3.05 -37.44
N VAL A 112 -4.44 3.79 -37.75
CA VAL A 112 -4.43 4.87 -38.74
C VAL A 112 -4.67 4.31 -40.15
N GLN A 113 -3.97 3.25 -40.54
CA GLN A 113 -4.13 2.60 -41.85
C GLN A 113 -5.55 2.08 -42.07
N ASN A 114 -6.18 1.56 -41.02
CA ASN A 114 -7.55 1.05 -41.08
C ASN A 114 -8.63 2.15 -40.98
N ASN A 115 -8.24 3.43 -40.90
CA ASN A 115 -9.15 4.58 -40.73
C ASN A 115 -10.16 4.36 -39.58
N VAL A 116 -9.68 3.83 -38.45
CA VAL A 116 -10.55 3.53 -37.31
C VAL A 116 -11.17 4.82 -36.77
N ILE A 117 -12.50 4.82 -36.64
CA ILE A 117 -13.24 5.91 -36.03
C ILE A 117 -13.14 5.78 -34.51
N PHE A 118 -12.55 6.79 -33.89
CA PHE A 118 -12.47 6.95 -32.46
C PHE A 118 -13.64 7.80 -31.97
N ASN A 119 -14.50 7.19 -31.15
CA ASN A 119 -15.55 7.88 -30.41
C ASN A 119 -15.13 7.97 -28.94
N PHE A 120 -14.89 9.19 -28.46
CA PHE A 120 -14.33 9.41 -27.13
C PHE A 120 -15.18 8.79 -26.01
N GLN A 121 -16.50 9.01 -26.04
CA GLN A 121 -17.41 8.55 -24.98
C GLN A 121 -17.50 7.02 -24.91
N LEU A 122 -17.47 6.35 -26.06
CA LEU A 122 -17.50 4.88 -26.10
C LEU A 122 -16.16 4.29 -25.65
N GLU A 123 -15.06 4.84 -26.14
CA GLU A 123 -13.72 4.33 -25.85
C GLU A 123 -13.32 4.55 -24.39
N ILE A 124 -13.66 5.69 -23.77
CA ILE A 124 -13.35 5.91 -22.35
C ILE A 124 -14.10 4.94 -21.44
N VAL A 125 -15.37 4.64 -21.73
CA VAL A 125 -16.16 3.68 -20.97
C VAL A 125 -15.59 2.28 -21.14
N LYS A 126 -15.31 1.87 -22.39
CA LYS A 126 -14.73 0.58 -22.72
C LYS A 126 -13.38 0.39 -22.02
N TYR A 127 -12.50 1.38 -22.08
CA TYR A 127 -11.20 1.36 -21.42
C TYR A 127 -11.32 1.21 -19.90
N CYS A 128 -12.20 1.99 -19.25
CA CYS A 128 -12.44 1.87 -17.81
C CYS A 128 -12.97 0.49 -17.41
N ILE A 129 -13.90 -0.07 -18.19
CA ILE A 129 -14.45 -1.41 -17.95
C ILE A 129 -13.36 -2.47 -18.08
N GLU A 130 -12.48 -2.36 -19.08
CA GLU A 130 -11.38 -3.28 -19.30
C GLU A 130 -10.35 -3.23 -18.15
N ASP A 131 -9.95 -2.02 -17.73
CA ASP A 131 -9.03 -1.83 -16.60
C ASP A 131 -9.58 -2.45 -15.31
N VAL A 132 -10.87 -2.23 -15.00
CA VAL A 132 -11.54 -2.83 -13.83
C VAL A 132 -11.63 -4.35 -13.96
N ASN A 133 -11.92 -4.88 -15.15
CA ASN A 133 -12.01 -6.32 -15.37
C ASN A 133 -10.65 -7.02 -15.22
N ILE A 134 -9.57 -6.43 -15.73
CA ILE A 134 -8.22 -6.94 -15.54
C ILE A 134 -7.89 -6.99 -14.05
N LEU A 135 -8.18 -5.90 -13.33
CA LEU A 135 -7.92 -5.83 -11.89
C LEU A 135 -8.73 -6.86 -11.11
N ARG A 136 -10.03 -7.00 -11.43
CA ARG A 136 -10.93 -7.98 -10.80
C ARG A 136 -10.42 -9.41 -11.00
N LYS A 137 -10.07 -9.80 -12.23
CA LYS A 137 -9.53 -11.14 -12.54
C LYS A 137 -8.25 -11.40 -11.77
N ALA A 138 -7.33 -10.44 -11.76
CA ALA A 138 -6.06 -10.57 -11.03
C ALA A 138 -6.26 -10.70 -9.52
N CYS A 139 -7.13 -9.88 -8.92
CA CYS A 139 -7.47 -9.98 -7.50
C CYS A 139 -8.08 -11.34 -7.15
N LEU A 140 -8.96 -11.87 -8.01
CA LEU A 140 -9.56 -13.19 -7.80
C LEU A 140 -8.52 -14.31 -7.90
N GLU A 141 -7.66 -14.29 -8.91
CA GLU A 141 -6.57 -15.26 -9.06
C GLU A 141 -5.60 -15.22 -7.87
N PHE A 142 -5.20 -14.02 -7.45
CA PHE A 142 -4.36 -13.83 -6.29
C PHE A 142 -5.02 -14.39 -5.01
N TRP A 143 -6.27 -14.03 -4.75
CA TRP A 143 -7.01 -14.48 -3.58
C TRP A 143 -7.20 -16.00 -3.58
N THR A 144 -7.59 -16.59 -4.71
CA THR A 144 -7.78 -18.04 -4.85
C THR A 144 -6.49 -18.78 -4.55
N ARG A 145 -5.37 -18.40 -5.19
CA ARG A 145 -4.07 -19.05 -4.97
C ARG A 145 -3.58 -18.90 -3.55
N PHE A 146 -3.66 -17.68 -3.01
CA PHE A 146 -3.16 -17.39 -1.66
C PHE A 146 -3.97 -18.14 -0.59
N THR A 147 -5.30 -18.15 -0.71
CA THR A 147 -6.20 -18.79 0.27
C THR A 147 -6.11 -20.31 0.18
N THR A 148 -6.09 -20.87 -1.04
CA THR A 148 -5.98 -22.33 -1.25
C THR A 148 -4.68 -22.90 -0.70
N SER A 149 -3.56 -22.18 -0.90
CA SER A 149 -2.25 -22.67 -0.44
C SER A 149 -2.01 -22.47 1.06
N ASN A 150 -2.61 -21.45 1.68
CA ASN A 150 -2.21 -21.04 3.03
C ASN A 150 -3.35 -21.02 4.07
N GLY A 151 -4.62 -21.12 3.67
CA GLY A 151 -5.77 -21.04 4.58
C GLY A 151 -5.97 -19.67 5.26
N VAL A 152 -5.43 -18.60 4.68
CA VAL A 152 -5.52 -17.22 5.19
C VAL A 152 -6.14 -16.34 4.11
N ASP A 153 -7.12 -15.51 4.47
CA ASP A 153 -7.68 -14.54 3.54
C ASP A 153 -6.83 -13.25 3.54
N PRO A 154 -6.13 -12.93 2.45
CA PRO A 154 -5.20 -11.79 2.43
C PRO A 154 -5.93 -10.44 2.51
N PHE A 155 -7.14 -10.32 1.96
CA PHE A 155 -7.88 -9.06 1.88
C PHE A 155 -8.65 -8.75 3.15
N ARG A 156 -9.17 -9.79 3.82
CA ARG A 156 -9.88 -9.65 5.09
C ARG A 156 -8.92 -9.39 6.24
N GLU A 157 -7.88 -10.21 6.35
CA GLU A 157 -7.06 -10.31 7.55
C GLU A 157 -5.88 -9.33 7.59
N SER A 158 -5.53 -8.72 6.46
CA SER A 158 -4.40 -7.80 6.38
C SER A 158 -4.70 -6.65 5.43
N CYS A 159 -3.91 -5.58 5.52
CA CYS A 159 -3.98 -4.44 4.59
C CYS A 159 -2.83 -4.46 3.55
N THR A 160 -1.89 -5.39 3.69
CA THR A 160 -0.70 -5.54 2.83
C THR A 160 -0.34 -7.01 2.67
N ILE A 161 0.39 -7.33 1.59
CA ILE A 161 0.94 -8.67 1.38
C ILE A 161 1.83 -9.12 2.53
N ALA A 162 2.69 -8.24 3.06
CA ALA A 162 3.59 -8.56 4.16
C ALA A 162 2.81 -8.96 5.43
N GLY A 163 1.70 -8.26 5.73
CA GLY A 163 0.81 -8.62 6.83
C GLY A 163 0.19 -10.00 6.63
N ALA A 164 -0.28 -10.29 5.41
CA ALA A 164 -0.87 -11.59 5.07
C ALA A 164 0.17 -12.72 5.20
N CYS A 165 1.38 -12.53 4.65
CA CYS A 165 2.48 -13.49 4.79
C CYS A 165 2.87 -13.70 6.26
N ASN A 166 2.87 -12.65 7.09
CA ASN A 166 3.11 -12.78 8.52
C ASN A 166 1.99 -13.56 9.24
N ALA A 167 0.73 -13.42 8.81
CA ALA A 167 -0.36 -14.25 9.33
C ALA A 167 -0.19 -15.72 8.95
N VAL A 168 0.19 -16.00 7.70
CA VAL A 168 0.54 -17.35 7.23
C VAL A 168 1.68 -17.94 8.03
N TYR A 169 2.77 -17.19 8.21
CA TYR A 169 3.92 -17.63 8.99
C TYR A 169 3.53 -17.99 10.42
N ARG A 170 2.82 -17.11 11.12
CA ARG A 170 2.39 -17.32 12.51
C ARG A 170 1.42 -18.49 12.69
N ARG A 171 0.58 -18.80 11.70
CA ARG A 171 -0.40 -19.89 11.79
C ARG A 171 0.16 -21.24 11.38
N ASN A 172 0.96 -21.27 10.32
CA ASN A 172 1.31 -22.53 9.65
C ASN A 172 2.75 -22.97 9.91
N PHE A 173 3.64 -22.06 10.31
CA PHE A 173 5.08 -22.32 10.36
C PHE A 173 5.75 -21.97 11.69
N LEU A 174 5.16 -21.08 12.50
CA LEU A 174 5.75 -20.67 13.76
C LEU A 174 5.59 -21.77 14.81
N GLN A 175 6.73 -22.25 15.32
CA GLN A 175 6.77 -23.25 16.38
C GLN A 175 6.33 -22.65 17.72
N GLU A 176 5.66 -23.46 18.54
CA GLU A 176 5.26 -23.07 19.89
C GLU A 176 6.47 -22.64 20.72
N ASN A 177 6.30 -21.59 21.53
CA ASN A 177 7.30 -21.07 22.47
C ASN A 177 8.66 -20.67 21.84
N SER A 178 8.72 -20.49 20.53
CA SER A 178 9.94 -20.06 19.82
C SER A 178 10.19 -18.55 19.87
N ILE A 179 9.15 -17.76 20.14
CA ILE A 179 9.27 -16.31 20.33
C ILE A 179 9.44 -16.02 21.82
N GLY A 180 10.57 -15.43 22.17
CA GLY A 180 10.80 -14.92 23.51
C GLY A 180 9.76 -13.86 23.87
N LEU A 181 9.05 -14.06 24.98
CA LEU A 181 8.18 -13.04 25.56
C LEU A 181 9.06 -11.99 26.24
N ILE A 182 9.02 -10.76 25.75
CA ILE A 182 9.69 -9.63 26.41
C ILE A 182 8.74 -9.16 27.52
N PRO A 183 9.07 -9.35 28.81
CA PRO A 183 8.22 -8.87 29.88
C PRO A 183 8.20 -7.32 29.89
N PRO A 184 7.18 -6.69 30.48
CA PRO A 184 7.22 -5.27 30.79
C PRO A 184 8.51 -4.98 31.59
N ASN A 185 9.38 -4.09 31.09
CA ASN A 185 10.75 -3.79 31.56
C ASN A 185 11.91 -4.63 30.99
N GLY A 186 11.66 -5.47 29.97
CA GLY A 186 12.70 -6.23 29.28
C GLY A 186 13.23 -7.43 30.08
N TYR A 187 14.08 -8.26 29.47
CA TYR A 187 14.63 -9.46 30.12
C TYR A 187 15.51 -9.16 31.33
N ARG A 188 16.05 -7.94 31.39
CA ARG A 188 16.81 -7.44 32.52
C ARG A 188 15.90 -6.55 33.34
N MET A 189 15.31 -7.10 34.40
CA MET A 189 14.49 -6.41 35.41
C MET A 189 15.23 -5.27 36.16
N ALA A 190 16.33 -4.74 35.63
CA ALA A 190 17.35 -4.03 36.41
C ALA A 190 17.63 -2.59 35.96
N ASP A 191 17.26 -2.17 34.75
CA ASP A 191 17.64 -0.85 34.25
C ASP A 191 16.42 0.07 34.10
N LYS A 192 15.91 0.55 35.24
CA LYS A 192 14.92 1.65 35.28
C LYS A 192 15.57 3.03 35.04
N GLN A 193 16.87 3.08 34.78
CA GLN A 193 17.64 4.32 34.72
C GLN A 193 17.98 4.69 33.28
N SER A 194 17.73 5.95 32.94
CA SER A 194 18.12 6.52 31.65
C SER A 194 19.65 6.59 31.54
N THR A 195 20.19 6.24 30.38
CA THR A 195 21.61 6.44 30.04
C THR A 195 22.04 7.91 30.18
N ILE A 196 21.11 8.85 29.98
CA ILE A 196 21.34 10.28 30.17
C ILE A 196 21.53 10.59 31.66
N ALA A 197 20.71 9.99 32.53
CA ALA A 197 20.81 10.19 33.99
C ALA A 197 22.14 9.66 34.53
N ILE A 198 22.60 8.48 34.06
CA ILE A 198 23.90 7.92 34.46
C ILE A 198 25.06 8.83 34.00
N LYS A 199 25.02 9.34 32.76
CA LYS A 199 26.04 10.28 32.26
C LYS A 199 26.08 11.58 33.06
N TRP A 200 24.92 12.09 33.47
CA TRP A 200 24.84 13.28 34.31
C TRP A 200 25.43 13.04 35.71
N LEU A 201 25.16 11.89 36.35
CA LEU A 201 25.75 11.53 37.63
C LEU A 201 27.28 11.40 37.55
N LEU A 202 27.81 10.79 36.49
CA LEU A 202 29.26 10.70 36.25
C LEU A 202 29.91 12.08 36.06
N TRP A 203 29.23 13.00 35.36
CA TRP A 203 29.69 14.38 35.21
C TRP A 203 29.68 15.11 36.56
N LEU A 204 28.64 14.90 37.38
CA LEU A 204 28.55 15.43 38.74
C LEU A 204 29.68 14.92 39.64
N GLU A 205 29.97 13.62 39.62
CA GLU A 205 31.11 13.03 40.35
C GLU A 205 32.42 13.74 39.99
N HIS A 206 32.67 13.96 38.70
CA HIS A 206 33.86 14.63 38.20
C HIS A 206 33.90 16.11 38.63
N SER A 207 32.78 16.83 38.51
CA SER A 207 32.72 18.27 38.81
C SER A 207 32.80 18.60 40.30
N LEU A 208 32.26 17.74 41.17
CA LEU A 208 32.22 17.95 42.62
C LEU A 208 33.35 17.20 43.35
N GLY A 209 34.04 16.26 42.68
CA GLY A 209 35.07 15.42 43.29
C GLY A 209 34.52 14.42 44.33
N ILE A 210 33.23 14.06 44.23
CA ILE A 210 32.53 13.17 45.16
C ILE A 210 32.20 11.88 44.42
N LYS A 211 32.31 10.74 45.09
CA LYS A 211 31.88 9.45 44.53
C LYS A 211 30.39 9.22 44.82
N ILE A 212 29.58 9.13 43.77
CA ILE A 212 28.13 8.93 43.78
C ILE A 212 27.82 7.50 43.37
N GLN A 213 27.10 6.78 44.22
CA GLN A 213 26.63 5.43 43.90
C GLN A 213 25.44 5.49 42.94
N HIS A 214 25.53 4.77 41.81
CA HIS A 214 24.47 4.69 40.81
C HIS A 214 24.41 3.28 40.16
N SER A 215 23.40 3.04 39.32
CA SER A 215 23.14 1.71 38.73
C SER A 215 24.32 1.12 37.94
N GLY A 216 25.17 1.97 37.35
CA GLY A 216 26.30 1.59 36.51
C GLY A 216 27.62 1.30 37.24
N ASN A 217 27.71 1.56 38.55
CA ASN A 217 28.90 1.21 39.35
C ASN A 217 28.59 0.13 40.41
N ASN A 218 27.83 0.45 41.44
CA ASN A 218 27.56 -0.39 42.61
C ASN A 218 26.06 -0.74 42.76
N ARG A 219 25.29 -0.67 41.66
CA ARG A 219 23.83 -0.87 41.60
C ARG A 219 23.03 0.13 42.43
N GLU A 220 21.71 0.09 42.26
CA GLU A 220 20.76 0.93 43.00
C GLU A 220 20.69 0.50 44.48
N VAL A 221 20.63 1.48 45.38
CA VAL A 221 20.38 1.27 46.81
C VAL A 221 19.02 1.87 47.14
N ARG A 222 18.17 1.08 47.81
CA ARG A 222 16.90 1.58 48.33
C ARG A 222 17.19 2.35 49.62
N LEU A 223 17.01 3.67 49.60
CA LEU A 223 17.06 4.46 50.82
C LEU A 223 15.88 4.06 51.73
N LYS A 224 16.10 4.01 53.04
CA LYS A 224 14.99 3.82 53.99
C LYS A 224 14.08 5.05 53.92
N GLU A 225 12.80 4.85 53.66
CA GLU A 225 11.82 5.93 53.66
C GLU A 225 11.68 6.49 55.08
N GLY A 226 11.92 7.79 55.26
CA GLY A 226 11.76 8.50 56.53
C GLY A 226 13.03 9.20 57.00
N PHE A 227 13.22 10.44 56.54
CA PHE A 227 13.80 11.54 57.30
C PHE A 227 12.91 12.76 57.12
#